data_AF-A0A2E2L5N3-F1
#
_entry.id   AF-A0A2E2L5N3-F1
#
_cell.length_a   1.000
_cell.length_b   1.000
_cell.length_c   1.000
_cell.angle_alpha   90.00
_cell.angle_beta   90.00
_cell.angle_gamma   90.00
#
_symmetry.space_group_name_H-M   'P 1'
#
loop_
_entity.id
_entity.type
_entity.pdbx_description
1 polymer ?
#
loop_
_entity_poly.entity_id
_entity_poly.type
_entity_poly.pdbx_seq_one_letter_code
_entity_poly.pdbx_strand_id
1 'polypeptide(L)'
;MWAAGGESAVAGRTYIDALTAAGFDKSAMQVTEDTSTVGNPAESIQFSVAWGEECLVGQVGPATGDPFTVVVDALPDGGCLVGATRPIDW
;
A
#
# COMPACT_ATOMS: atom_id res chain seq x y z
N MET A 1 13.63 11.40 -2.84
CA MET A 1 13.70 10.70 -4.14
C MET A 1 13.14 9.28 -3.96
N TRP A 2 11.85 9.15 -3.64
CA TRP A 2 11.28 7.83 -3.33
C TRP A 2 11.22 6.93 -4.57
N ALA A 3 11.80 5.73 -4.44
CA ALA A 3 11.77 4.58 -5.32
C ALA A 3 11.75 4.85 -6.84
N ALA A 4 12.91 5.18 -7.41
CA ALA A 4 13.08 5.16 -8.86
C ALA A 4 13.09 3.70 -9.39
N GLY A 5 11.97 3.27 -9.97
CA GLY A 5 11.89 2.30 -11.08
C GLY A 5 12.74 1.02 -11.05
N GLY A 6 12.90 0.36 -9.91
CA GLY A 6 13.51 -0.97 -9.80
C GLY A 6 12.51 -2.03 -9.31
N GLU A 7 12.87 -3.32 -9.32
CA GLU A 7 12.03 -4.40 -8.76
C GLU A 7 11.58 -4.12 -7.31
N SER A 8 12.43 -3.43 -6.53
CA SER A 8 12.14 -2.97 -5.16
C SER A 8 11.06 -1.87 -5.07
N ALA A 9 10.78 -1.17 -6.17
CA ALA A 9 9.72 -0.16 -6.24
C ALA A 9 8.33 -0.79 -6.40
N VAL A 10 8.24 -2.08 -6.77
CA VAL A 10 6.98 -2.82 -6.87
C VAL A 10 6.92 -3.88 -5.76
N ALA A 11 7.24 -3.45 -4.54
CA ALA A 11 7.08 -4.26 -3.33
C ALA A 11 6.30 -3.42 -2.31
N GLY A 12 5.16 -3.94 -1.84
CA GLY A 12 4.30 -3.26 -0.88
C GLY A 12 5.05 -2.86 0.39
N ARG A 13 6.00 -3.71 0.83
CA ARG A 13 6.88 -3.44 1.97
C ARG A 13 7.63 -2.10 1.85
N THR A 14 8.09 -1.72 0.66
CA THR A 14 8.80 -0.46 0.43
C THR A 14 7.95 0.75 0.82
N TYR A 15 6.63 0.70 0.56
CA TYR A 15 5.72 1.80 0.88
C TYR A 15 5.32 1.81 2.34
N ILE A 16 5.10 0.64 2.94
CA ILE A 16 4.87 0.51 4.38
C ILE A 16 6.06 1.03 5.19
N ASP A 17 7.28 0.66 4.80
CA ASP A 17 8.50 1.12 5.47
C ASP A 17 8.69 2.64 5.28
N ALA A 18 8.36 3.18 4.11
CA ALA A 18 8.39 4.63 3.85
C ALA A 18 7.38 5.41 4.71
N LEU A 19 6.14 4.92 4.85
CA LEU A 19 5.14 5.53 5.72
C LEU A 19 5.55 5.43 7.20
N THR A 20 6.11 4.30 7.60
CA THR A 20 6.63 4.11 8.97
C THR A 20 7.75 5.11 9.26
N ALA A 21 8.70 5.29 8.32
CA ALA A 21 9.77 6.27 8.43
C ALA A 21 9.26 7.72 8.45
N ALA A 22 8.10 7.99 7.84
CA ALA A 22 7.41 9.28 7.91
C ALA A 22 6.66 9.51 9.24
N GLY A 23 6.58 8.49 10.11
CA GLY A 23 6.00 8.60 11.45
C GLY A 23 4.56 8.06 11.59
N PHE A 24 4.05 7.38 10.56
CA PHE A 24 2.75 6.74 10.64
C PHE A 24 2.78 5.43 11.44
N ASP A 25 1.69 5.11 12.15
CA ASP A 25 1.55 3.85 12.87
C ASP A 25 1.36 2.69 11.89
N LYS A 26 2.31 1.74 11.91
CA LYS A 26 2.29 0.54 11.09
C LYS A 26 1.06 -0.34 11.34
N SER A 27 0.52 -0.33 12.56
CA SER A 27 -0.68 -1.09 12.91
C SER A 27 -1.96 -0.57 12.24
N ALA A 28 -1.94 0.68 11.77
CA ALA A 28 -3.02 1.32 11.03
C ALA A 28 -2.87 1.17 9.50
N MET A 29 -1.91 0.38 9.03
CA MET A 29 -1.61 0.24 7.60
C MET A 29 -2.20 -1.04 7.00
N GLN A 30 -2.51 -0.98 5.72
CA GLN A 30 -2.86 -2.16 4.93
C GLN A 30 -2.08 -2.18 3.63
N VAL A 31 -1.86 -3.37 3.08
CA VAL A 31 -1.21 -3.55 1.78
C VAL A 31 -1.71 -4.82 1.10
N THR A 32 -1.83 -4.79 -0.21
CA THR A 32 -2.19 -5.98 -1.02
C THR A 32 -0.99 -6.90 -1.20
N GLU A 33 -1.24 -8.10 -1.74
CA GLU A 33 -0.17 -9.04 -2.08
C GLU A 33 0.75 -8.50 -3.18
N ASP A 34 2.04 -8.84 -3.09
CA ASP A 34 3.05 -8.48 -4.10
C ASP A 34 2.98 -9.41 -5.32
N THR A 35 2.25 -10.53 -5.22
CA THR A 35 2.09 -11.53 -6.27
C THR A 35 0.63 -11.92 -6.46
N SER A 36 0.27 -12.21 -7.71
CA SER A 36 -1.01 -12.81 -8.09
C SER A 36 -1.17 -14.25 -7.56
N THR A 37 -2.39 -14.79 -7.65
CA THR A 37 -2.72 -16.16 -7.23
C THR A 37 -1.98 -17.26 -8.00
N VAL A 38 -1.44 -16.94 -9.18
CA VAL A 38 -0.61 -17.85 -9.99
C VAL A 38 0.89 -17.60 -9.84
N GLY A 39 1.30 -16.75 -8.90
CA GLY A 39 2.71 -16.50 -8.54
C GLY A 39 3.45 -15.47 -9.39
N ASN A 40 2.77 -14.82 -10.35
CA ASN A 40 3.36 -13.70 -11.07
C ASN A 40 3.39 -12.43 -10.20
N PRO A 41 4.34 -11.49 -10.40
CA PRO A 41 4.30 -10.18 -9.76
C PRO A 41 2.96 -9.48 -9.96
N ALA A 42 2.51 -8.73 -8.96
CA ALA A 42 1.29 -7.93 -9.07
C ALA A 42 1.52 -6.77 -10.03
N GLU A 43 0.60 -6.60 -10.99
CA GLU A 43 0.60 -5.46 -11.93
C GLU A 43 0.29 -4.13 -11.24
N SER A 44 -0.34 -4.21 -10.06
CA SER A 44 -0.67 -3.08 -9.20
C SER A 44 -0.75 -3.56 -7.76
N ILE A 45 -0.10 -2.82 -6.86
CA ILE A 45 -0.13 -2.98 -5.41
C ILE A 45 -0.80 -1.74 -4.83
N GLN A 46 -1.76 -1.95 -3.93
CA GLN A 46 -2.36 -0.88 -3.14
C GLN A 46 -1.83 -0.93 -1.71
N PHE A 47 -1.58 0.24 -1.14
CA PHE A 47 -1.19 0.42 0.26
C PHE A 47 -2.02 1.54 0.88
N SER A 48 -2.14 1.53 2.19
CA SER A 48 -2.88 2.58 2.89
C SER A 48 -2.42 2.77 4.32
N VAL A 49 -2.78 3.92 4.89
CA VAL A 49 -2.73 4.18 6.32
C VAL A 49 -3.97 4.94 6.74
N ALA A 50 -4.61 4.48 7.82
CA ALA A 50 -5.71 5.19 8.45
C ALA A 50 -5.19 6.31 9.36
N TRP A 51 -5.82 7.48 9.28
CA TRP A 51 -5.70 8.54 10.29
C TRP A 51 -7.07 9.14 10.58
N GLY A 52 -7.49 9.17 11.85
CA GLY A 52 -8.83 9.66 12.20
C GLY A 52 -9.93 8.88 11.46
N GLU A 53 -10.76 9.60 10.68
CA GLU A 53 -11.85 9.06 9.86
C GLU A 53 -11.48 8.93 8.37
N GLU A 54 -10.21 9.18 8.03
CA GLU A 54 -9.70 9.19 6.66
C GLU A 54 -8.61 8.12 6.46
N CYS A 55 -8.35 7.84 5.19
CA CYS A 55 -7.29 6.98 4.75
C CYS A 55 -6.49 7.66 3.65
N LEU A 56 -5.16 7.68 3.78
CA LEU A 56 -4.30 7.86 2.64
C LEU A 56 -4.18 6.51 1.92
N VAL A 57 -4.65 6.44 0.68
CA VAL A 57 -4.60 5.25 -0.16
C VAL A 57 -3.66 5.52 -1.32
N GLY A 58 -2.66 4.67 -1.48
CA GLY A 58 -1.70 4.73 -2.55
C GLY A 58 -1.73 3.50 -3.44
N GLN A 59 -1.28 3.69 -4.68
CA GLN A 59 -1.15 2.62 -5.65
C GLN A 59 0.15 2.76 -6.44
N VAL A 60 0.76 1.62 -6.74
CA VAL A 60 2.01 1.49 -7.49
C VAL A 60 1.99 0.22 -8.32
N GLY A 61 2.72 0.21 -9.42
CA GLY A 61 2.92 -0.97 -10.23
C GLY A 61 3.14 -0.63 -11.71
N PRO A 62 3.59 -1.60 -12.51
CA PRO A 62 3.84 -1.42 -13.93
C PRO A 62 2.65 -0.81 -14.69
N ALA A 63 1.43 -1.18 -14.31
CA ALA A 63 0.21 -0.69 -14.95
C ALA A 63 -0.17 0.75 -14.55
N THR A 64 0.38 1.27 -13.44
CA THR A 64 0.07 2.60 -12.89
C THR A 64 1.12 3.67 -13.19
N GLY A 65 2.36 3.28 -13.50
CA GLY A 65 3.46 4.22 -13.68
C GLY A 65 4.01 4.73 -12.35
N ASP A 66 4.15 6.05 -12.20
CA ASP A 66 4.63 6.66 -10.95
C ASP A 66 3.64 6.39 -9.80
N PRO A 67 4.14 6.13 -8.57
CA PRO A 67 3.27 5.95 -7.41
C PRO A 67 2.42 7.20 -7.16
N PHE A 68 1.14 7.01 -6.89
CA PHE A 68 0.24 8.11 -6.53
C PHE A 68 -0.55 7.77 -5.27
N THR A 69 -1.06 8.81 -4.61
CA THR A 69 -1.86 8.70 -3.38
C THR A 69 -3.05 9.63 -3.44
N VAL A 70 -4.15 9.22 -2.84
CA VAL A 70 -5.35 10.02 -2.60
C VAL A 70 -5.77 9.92 -1.14
N VAL A 71 -6.48 10.92 -0.64
CA VAL A 71 -7.14 10.86 0.67
C VAL A 71 -8.61 10.58 0.44
N VAL A 72 -9.14 9.58 1.14
CA VAL A 72 -10.54 9.15 1.06
C VAL A 72 -11.07 8.88 2.47
N ASP A 73 -12.40 8.84 2.62
CA ASP A 73 -13.01 8.41 3.88
C ASP A 73 -12.65 6.93 4.19
N ALA A 74 -12.50 6.61 5.46
CA ALA A 74 -12.34 5.23 5.91
C ALA A 74 -13.61 4.41 5.60
N LEU A 75 -13.43 3.09 5.41
CA LEU A 75 -14.57 2.21 5.14
C LEU A 75 -15.49 2.11 6.38
N PRO A 76 -16.82 2.03 6.20
CA PRO A 76 -17.76 1.91 7.32
C PRO A 76 -17.51 0.69 8.22
N ASP A 77 -17.02 -0.40 7.63
CA ASP A 77 -16.70 -1.65 8.32
C ASP A 77 -15.29 -1.65 8.93
N GLY A 78 -14.58 -0.52 8.85
CA GLY A 78 -13.21 -0.34 9.29
C GLY A 78 -12.17 -0.59 8.19
N GLY A 79 -11.00 0.02 8.36
CA GLY A 79 -9.89 -0.06 7.40
C GLY A 79 -10.05 0.88 6.20
N CYS A 80 -9.17 0.70 5.22
CA CYS A 80 -8.96 1.61 4.10
C CYS A 80 -9.05 0.94 2.72
N LEU A 81 -8.79 -0.37 2.64
CA LEU A 81 -8.78 -1.13 1.38
C LEU A 81 -9.92 -2.15 1.35
N VAL A 82 -10.56 -2.26 0.19
CA VAL A 82 -11.58 -3.28 -0.08
C VAL A 82 -10.92 -4.57 -0.51
N GLY A 83 -11.32 -5.69 0.10
CA GLY A 83 -10.83 -7.03 -0.24
C GLY A 83 -9.79 -7.56 0.74
N ALA A 84 -9.05 -8.59 0.34
CA ALA A 84 -8.03 -9.21 1.17
C ALA A 84 -6.73 -8.40 1.14
N THR A 85 -6.17 -8.17 2.32
CA THR A 85 -4.87 -7.54 2.50
C THR A 85 -3.95 -8.55 3.17
N ARG A 86 -2.65 -8.45 2.90
CA ARG A 86 -1.68 -9.37 3.51
C ARG A 86 -1.35 -8.93 4.94
N PRO A 87 -1.04 -9.87 5.85
CA PRO A 87 -0.49 -9.53 7.15
C PRO A 87 0.80 -8.71 7.02
N ILE A 88 0.96 -7.75 7.92
CA ILE A 88 2.18 -6.96 8.08
C ILE A 88 2.90 -7.47 9.33
N ASP A 89 3.68 -8.54 9.19
CA ASP A 89 4.28 -9.33 10.27
C ASP A 89 5.81 -9.17 10.38
N TRP A 90 6.35 -8.12 9.75
CA TRP A 90 7.78 -7.87 9.60
C TRP A 90 8.31 -6.63 10.29
#